data_AF-A0AAD4HQJ8-F1
#
_entry.id   AF-A0AAD4HQJ8-F1
#
_cell.length_a   1.000
_cell.length_b   1.000
_cell.length_c   1.000
_cell.angle_alpha   90.00
_cell.angle_beta   90.00
_cell.angle_gamma   90.00
#
_symmetry.space_group_name_H-M   'P 1'
#
loop_
_entity.id
_entity.type
_entity.pdbx_description
1 polymer ?
#
loop_
_entity_poly.entity_id
_entity_poly.type
_entity_poly.pdbx_seq_one_letter_code
_entity_poly.pdbx_strand_id
1 'polypeptide(L)'
;MMNTLSPRKTPASVLNKLKMSPGGFYAATPRLAYHTEYFSGGRDGNILITKGLDHDEEFIIRGVFQISRDDFCFTPDGNFNPANVFHGRLADLKLSCQLIAGCSKAFEFSSDDFSAVVSNLSAFEKSAPRERSHETFSVIRDTIGRRSIKLTHRLFEAIDRDQDDNTSNDSSNSSTNASHLQDIISSHNIRLLPAYDENHILIPPLQYEAKLRGALVEVHMAFCHTKKSKCDIFDAVLQELIVLLPPAPMSSSPFKCRHLNDRPYTEQYNKGN
;
A
#
# COMPACT_ATOMS: atom_id res chain seq x y z
N MET A 1 -3.23 13.46 -37.39
CA MET A 1 -3.70 13.01 -36.06
C MET A 1 -3.25 14.05 -35.05
N MET A 2 -4.18 14.85 -34.52
CA MET A 2 -3.86 15.86 -33.51
C MET A 2 -3.77 15.17 -32.14
N ASN A 3 -2.59 15.17 -31.53
CA ASN A 3 -2.41 14.80 -30.13
C ASN A 3 -3.11 15.87 -29.28
N THR A 4 -4.32 15.56 -28.79
CA THR A 4 -4.93 16.31 -27.70
C THR A 4 -4.15 16.00 -26.43
N LEU A 5 -3.13 16.82 -26.14
CA LEU A 5 -2.46 16.84 -24.84
C LEU A 5 -3.53 17.06 -23.76
N SER A 6 -3.71 16.05 -22.91
CA SER A 6 -4.54 16.17 -21.72
C SER A 6 -4.10 17.39 -20.91
N PRO A 7 -5.02 18.24 -20.42
CA PRO A 7 -4.67 19.44 -19.69
C PRO A 7 -3.80 19.07 -18.49
N ARG A 8 -2.59 19.64 -18.44
CA ARG A 8 -1.60 19.41 -17.38
C ARG A 8 -2.28 19.69 -16.03
N LYS A 9 -2.40 18.68 -15.17
CA LYS A 9 -2.98 18.84 -13.83
C LYS A 9 -2.14 19.85 -13.04
N THR A 10 -2.72 21.00 -12.73
CA THR A 10 -2.05 21.98 -11.87
C THR A 10 -2.23 21.59 -10.40
N PRO A 11 -1.29 21.93 -9.51
CA PRO A 11 -1.43 21.63 -8.08
C PRO A 11 -2.73 22.16 -7.46
N ALA A 12 -3.17 23.36 -7.86
CA ALA A 12 -4.43 23.95 -7.43
C ALA A 12 -5.65 23.15 -7.91
N SER A 13 -5.62 22.64 -9.15
CA SER A 13 -6.66 21.77 -9.68
C SER A 13 -6.73 20.44 -8.94
N VAL A 14 -5.58 19.84 -8.61
CA VAL A 14 -5.50 18.61 -7.80
C VAL A 14 -6.07 18.84 -6.41
N LEU A 15 -5.67 19.92 -5.72
CA LEU A 15 -6.18 20.23 -4.39
C LEU A 15 -7.68 20.50 -4.40
N ASN A 16 -8.19 21.23 -5.40
CA ASN A 16 -9.61 21.47 -5.55
C ASN A 16 -10.37 20.15 -5.79
N LYS A 17 -9.86 19.30 -6.68
CA LYS A 17 -10.40 17.95 -6.91
C LYS A 17 -10.46 17.17 -5.60
N LEU A 18 -9.39 17.13 -4.81
CA LEU A 18 -9.36 16.40 -3.54
C LEU A 18 -10.42 16.88 -2.55
N LYS A 19 -10.68 18.18 -2.50
CA LYS A 19 -11.66 18.78 -1.58
C LYS A 19 -13.11 18.63 -2.02
N MET A 20 -13.35 18.62 -3.34
CA MET A 20 -14.70 18.75 -3.89
C MET A 20 -15.22 17.49 -4.60
N SER A 21 -14.35 16.52 -4.89
CA SER A 21 -14.77 15.34 -5.66
C SER A 21 -15.68 14.44 -4.85
N PRO A 22 -16.80 13.95 -5.42
CA PRO A 22 -17.63 12.96 -4.77
C PRO A 22 -16.88 11.63 -4.57
N GLY A 23 -17.40 10.80 -3.66
CA GLY A 23 -16.89 9.44 -3.39
C GLY A 23 -15.57 9.39 -2.61
N GLY A 24 -15.18 10.46 -1.91
CA GLY A 24 -14.05 10.44 -1.00
C GLY A 24 -13.77 11.77 -0.35
N PHE A 25 -12.97 11.75 0.70
CA PHE A 25 -12.72 12.90 1.55
C PHE A 25 -11.24 13.27 1.54
N TYR A 26 -10.95 14.57 1.47
CA TYR A 26 -9.59 15.04 1.60
C TYR A 26 -9.04 14.73 3.00
N ALA A 27 -7.90 14.02 3.06
CA ALA A 27 -7.31 13.49 4.29
C ALA A 27 -6.97 14.55 5.33
N ALA A 28 -6.71 15.79 4.91
CA ALA A 28 -6.38 16.89 5.80
C ALA A 28 -7.60 17.75 6.20
N THR A 29 -8.80 17.35 5.79
CA THR A 29 -10.04 18.02 6.22
C THR A 29 -10.10 18.02 7.76
N PRO A 30 -10.25 19.18 8.41
CA PRO A 30 -10.29 19.25 9.86
C PRO A 30 -11.40 18.37 10.43
N ARG A 31 -11.10 17.67 11.53
CA ARG A 31 -12.08 16.87 12.29
C ARG A 31 -12.73 15.75 11.45
N LEU A 32 -11.98 15.16 10.51
CA LEU A 32 -12.53 14.16 9.60
C LEU A 32 -13.19 12.97 10.34
N ALA A 33 -12.60 12.53 11.46
CA ALA A 33 -13.13 11.47 12.32
C ALA A 33 -14.54 11.73 12.89
N TYR A 34 -14.99 12.98 12.94
CA TYR A 34 -16.35 13.30 13.41
C TYR A 34 -17.42 12.83 12.43
N HIS A 35 -17.07 12.71 11.14
CA HIS A 35 -17.96 12.30 10.07
C HIS A 35 -17.95 10.78 9.83
N THR A 36 -17.19 10.02 10.63
CA THR A 36 -16.97 8.59 10.40
C THR A 36 -17.36 7.73 11.58
N GLU A 37 -17.75 6.51 11.31
CA GLU A 37 -17.95 5.45 12.31
C GLU A 37 -17.43 4.11 11.78
N TYR A 38 -17.19 3.17 12.70
CA TYR A 38 -16.79 1.82 12.33
C TYR A 38 -18.02 0.95 12.14
N PHE A 39 -18.15 0.36 10.96
CA PHE A 39 -19.15 -0.67 10.69
C PHE A 39 -18.55 -2.06 10.95
N SER A 40 -19.28 -2.89 11.70
CA SER A 40 -18.88 -4.27 11.97
C SER A 40 -19.42 -5.18 10.88
N GLY A 41 -18.57 -6.00 10.26
CA GLY A 41 -18.99 -6.96 9.22
C GLY A 41 -18.43 -6.73 7.83
N GLY A 42 -17.41 -5.87 7.67
CA GLY A 42 -16.60 -5.90 6.46
C GLY A 42 -15.91 -7.27 6.30
N ARG A 43 -15.63 -7.68 5.06
CA ARG A 43 -15.04 -9.00 4.74
C ARG A 43 -13.77 -9.32 5.54
N ASP A 44 -13.01 -8.30 5.94
CA ASP A 44 -11.72 -8.45 6.63
C ASP A 44 -11.64 -7.75 8.01
N GLY A 45 -12.77 -7.33 8.56
CA GLY A 45 -12.84 -6.61 9.82
C GLY A 45 -13.76 -5.41 9.78
N ASN A 46 -13.58 -4.52 10.75
CA ASN A 46 -14.37 -3.30 10.82
C ASN A 46 -13.84 -2.31 9.79
N ILE A 47 -14.74 -1.77 8.98
CA ILE A 47 -14.40 -0.74 7.99
C ILE A 47 -14.89 0.61 8.48
N LEU A 48 -14.17 1.66 8.10
CA LEU A 48 -14.63 3.02 8.33
C LEU A 48 -15.71 3.36 7.29
N ILE A 49 -16.85 3.89 7.73
CA ILE A 49 -17.95 4.36 6.88
C ILE A 49 -18.32 5.81 7.21
N THR A 50 -19.09 6.45 6.34
CA THR A 50 -19.65 7.78 6.63
C THR A 50 -20.80 7.64 7.62
N LYS A 51 -20.78 8.43 8.70
CA LYS A 51 -21.85 8.42 9.72
C LYS A 51 -23.20 8.77 9.12
N GLY A 52 -24.21 7.97 9.45
CA GLY A 52 -25.61 8.22 9.07
C GLY A 52 -25.93 8.00 7.59
N LEU A 53 -25.02 7.38 6.83
CA LEU A 53 -25.29 6.83 5.50
C LEU A 53 -25.41 5.30 5.58
N ASP A 54 -25.97 4.70 4.54
CA ASP A 54 -26.11 3.24 4.44
C ASP A 54 -24.75 2.53 4.60
N HIS A 55 -24.79 1.36 5.22
CA HIS A 55 -23.62 0.69 5.81
C HIS A 55 -22.66 0.02 4.80
N ASP A 56 -22.89 0.20 3.50
CA ASP A 56 -22.21 -0.58 2.45
C ASP A 56 -21.11 0.21 1.72
N GLU A 57 -20.98 1.53 1.96
CA GLU A 57 -19.96 2.36 1.29
C GLU A 57 -18.74 2.63 2.17
N GLU A 58 -17.57 2.15 1.73
CA GLU A 58 -16.29 2.41 2.39
C GLU A 58 -15.97 3.91 2.41
N PHE A 59 -15.49 4.39 3.56
CA PHE A 59 -15.02 5.76 3.69
C PHE A 59 -13.65 5.92 3.02
N ILE A 60 -13.66 6.47 1.80
CA ILE A 60 -12.44 6.69 1.02
C ILE A 60 -11.76 7.99 1.44
N ILE A 61 -10.51 7.87 1.88
CA ILE A 61 -9.64 8.98 2.24
C ILE A 61 -8.68 9.24 1.07
N ARG A 62 -8.57 10.51 0.66
CA ARG A 62 -7.74 10.93 -0.47
C ARG A 62 -6.69 11.94 -0.04
N GLY A 63 -5.48 11.85 -0.59
CA GLY A 63 -4.44 12.85 -0.32
C GLY A 63 -3.28 12.76 -1.30
N VAL A 64 -2.39 13.76 -1.22
CA VAL A 64 -1.14 13.76 -1.98
C VAL A 64 0.00 13.41 -1.05
N PHE A 65 0.81 12.45 -1.43
CA PHE A 65 1.95 11.96 -0.65
C PHE A 65 3.13 11.66 -1.55
N GLN A 66 4.31 11.58 -0.96
CA GLN A 66 5.44 10.94 -1.61
C GLN A 66 5.58 9.51 -1.12
N ILE A 67 5.86 8.58 -2.02
CA ILE A 67 6.19 7.20 -1.66
C ILE A 67 7.63 7.16 -1.16
N SER A 68 7.88 6.53 0.00
CA SER A 68 9.22 6.32 0.53
C SER A 68 10.07 5.51 -0.45
N ARG A 69 11.34 5.88 -0.60
CA ARG A 69 12.30 5.08 -1.37
C ARG A 69 12.81 3.88 -0.58
N ASP A 70 12.82 3.98 0.73
CA ASP A 70 13.47 3.01 1.60
C ASP A 70 12.51 1.87 1.98
N ASP A 71 11.20 2.16 1.97
CA ASP A 71 10.15 1.22 2.38
C ASP A 71 9.11 1.05 1.27
N PHE A 72 9.49 0.33 0.23
CA PHE A 72 8.66 0.05 -0.93
C PHE A 72 8.75 -1.42 -1.34
N CYS A 73 7.63 -2.13 -1.22
CA CYS A 73 7.50 -3.57 -1.48
C CYS A 73 6.34 -3.84 -2.46
N PHE A 74 6.30 -3.13 -3.59
CA PHE A 74 5.40 -3.47 -4.70
C PHE A 74 6.20 -4.18 -5.80
N THR A 75 6.52 -5.44 -5.58
CA THR A 75 7.06 -6.32 -6.63
C THR A 75 5.93 -7.20 -7.17
N PRO A 76 6.02 -7.71 -8.41
CA PRO A 76 4.98 -8.56 -9.00
C PRO A 76 4.65 -9.81 -8.17
N ASP A 77 5.62 -10.33 -7.43
CA ASP A 77 5.52 -11.48 -6.55
C ASP A 77 5.44 -11.09 -5.05
N GLY A 78 5.43 -9.79 -4.74
CA GLY A 78 5.54 -9.24 -3.38
C GLY A 78 6.73 -9.78 -2.57
N ASN A 79 7.78 -10.26 -3.26
CA ASN A 79 8.93 -10.97 -2.70
C ASN A 79 8.53 -12.24 -1.93
N PHE A 80 7.45 -12.90 -2.37
CA PHE A 80 7.00 -14.14 -1.78
C PHE A 80 8.12 -15.18 -1.82
N ASN A 81 8.32 -15.85 -0.68
CA ASN A 81 9.32 -16.88 -0.53
C ASN A 81 8.67 -18.01 0.25
N PRO A 82 8.40 -19.18 -0.37
CA PRO A 82 7.74 -20.29 0.30
C PRO A 82 8.56 -20.85 1.47
N ALA A 83 9.88 -20.65 1.46
CA ALA A 83 10.75 -21.06 2.56
C ALA A 83 10.70 -20.09 3.76
N ASN A 84 10.14 -18.89 3.56
CA ASN A 84 9.97 -17.94 4.65
C ASN A 84 8.68 -18.26 5.41
N VAL A 85 8.83 -18.84 6.59
CA VAL A 85 7.72 -19.18 7.52
C VAL A 85 6.82 -17.99 7.87
N PHE A 86 7.31 -16.76 7.69
CA PHE A 86 6.54 -15.54 7.95
C PHE A 86 5.66 -15.08 6.76
N HIS A 87 5.91 -15.58 5.54
CA HIS A 87 5.17 -15.16 4.35
C HIS A 87 3.79 -15.83 4.19
N GLY A 88 3.45 -16.78 5.07
CA GLY A 88 2.14 -17.45 5.03
C GLY A 88 1.90 -18.14 3.69
N ARG A 89 0.64 -18.15 3.23
CA ARG A 89 0.30 -18.64 1.89
C ARG A 89 0.50 -17.52 0.87
N LEU A 90 0.75 -17.87 -0.38
CA LEU A 90 0.84 -16.87 -1.46
C LEU A 90 -0.45 -16.02 -1.58
N ALA A 91 -1.61 -16.55 -1.20
CA ALA A 91 -2.89 -15.80 -1.14
C ALA A 91 -2.89 -14.68 -0.09
N ASP A 92 -2.04 -14.77 0.93
CA ASP A 92 -1.96 -13.81 2.02
C ASP A 92 -0.98 -12.65 1.68
N LEU A 93 -0.42 -12.64 0.47
CA LEU A 93 0.53 -11.66 0.01
C LEU A 93 -0.08 -10.24 -0.01
N LYS A 94 0.58 -9.34 0.71
CA LYS A 94 0.25 -7.91 0.75
C LYS A 94 1.40 -7.10 0.17
N LEU A 95 1.11 -6.35 -0.88
CA LEU A 95 1.99 -5.28 -1.33
C LEU A 95 1.97 -4.18 -0.26
N SER A 96 3.11 -3.58 0.04
CA SER A 96 3.16 -2.49 1.02
C SER A 96 4.17 -1.42 0.66
N CYS A 97 3.89 -0.18 1.06
CA CYS A 97 4.83 0.93 0.99
C CYS A 97 4.59 1.90 2.13
N GLN A 98 5.51 2.84 2.35
CA GLN A 98 5.30 3.95 3.27
C GLN A 98 5.06 5.25 2.51
N LEU A 99 4.06 6.01 2.95
CA LEU A 99 3.78 7.37 2.50
C LEU A 99 4.42 8.37 3.46
N ILE A 100 5.03 9.40 2.90
CA ILE A 100 5.71 10.50 3.59
C ILE A 100 5.18 11.83 3.06
N ALA A 101 5.39 12.90 3.82
CA ALA A 101 5.12 14.26 3.37
C ALA A 101 5.77 14.52 1.99
N GLY A 102 5.04 15.15 1.08
CA GLY A 102 5.54 15.49 -0.25
C GLY A 102 6.72 16.46 -0.18
N CYS A 103 7.77 16.24 -0.99
CA CYS A 103 8.95 17.11 -1.02
C CYS A 103 8.95 18.13 -2.18
N SER A 104 7.89 18.18 -2.99
CA SER A 104 7.84 19.01 -4.19
C SER A 104 7.32 20.41 -3.86
N LYS A 105 8.07 21.45 -4.23
CA LYS A 105 7.63 22.85 -4.10
C LYS A 105 6.34 23.15 -4.85
N ALA A 106 6.07 22.45 -5.96
CA ALA A 106 4.82 22.63 -6.69
C ALA A 106 3.60 22.13 -5.88
N PHE A 107 3.81 21.19 -4.96
CA PHE A 107 2.77 20.58 -4.13
C PHE A 107 3.05 20.82 -2.65
N GLU A 108 3.46 22.04 -2.29
CA GLU A 108 3.80 22.43 -0.90
C GLU A 108 2.68 22.12 0.10
N PHE A 109 1.42 22.22 -0.33
CA PHE A 109 0.27 21.84 0.50
C PHE A 109 0.34 20.38 0.98
N SER A 110 0.98 19.46 0.24
CA SER A 110 1.15 18.06 0.66
C SER A 110 2.02 17.94 1.90
N SER A 111 3.06 18.75 2.03
CA SER A 111 3.88 18.79 3.24
C SER A 111 3.19 19.53 4.39
N ASP A 112 2.54 20.66 4.10
CA ASP A 112 1.87 21.48 5.11
C ASP A 112 0.72 20.70 5.77
N ASP A 113 -0.05 20.00 4.95
CA ASP A 113 -1.22 19.25 5.38
C ASP A 113 -0.87 17.91 6.03
N PHE A 114 0.37 17.42 5.91
CA PHE A 114 0.75 16.08 6.37
C PHE A 114 0.52 15.88 7.87
N SER A 115 0.78 16.91 8.68
CA SER A 115 0.53 16.87 10.12
C SER A 115 -0.96 16.66 10.44
N ALA A 116 -1.85 17.37 9.74
CA ALA A 116 -3.30 17.23 9.87
C ALA A 116 -3.78 15.85 9.41
N VAL A 117 -3.21 15.30 8.33
CA VAL A 117 -3.49 13.93 7.89
C VAL A 117 -3.16 12.92 8.99
N VAL A 118 -1.94 12.97 9.54
CA VAL A 118 -1.53 12.06 10.61
C VAL A 118 -2.41 12.21 11.85
N SER A 119 -2.80 13.45 12.20
CA SER A 119 -3.75 13.70 13.29
C SER A 119 -5.12 13.07 13.04
N ASN A 120 -5.65 13.16 11.82
CA ASN A 120 -6.93 12.54 11.46
C ASN A 120 -6.85 11.01 11.47
N LEU A 121 -5.79 10.41 10.93
CA LEU A 121 -5.59 8.96 10.97
C LEU A 121 -5.48 8.45 12.42
N SER A 122 -4.75 9.17 13.29
CA SER A 122 -4.69 8.86 14.72
C SER A 122 -6.05 8.99 15.40
N ALA A 123 -6.92 9.91 14.94
CA ALA A 123 -8.27 10.04 15.46
C ALA A 123 -9.17 8.88 15.04
N PHE A 124 -9.07 8.37 13.81
CA PHE A 124 -9.76 7.15 13.39
C PHE A 124 -9.32 5.95 14.22
N GLU A 125 -8.01 5.81 14.42
CA GLU A 125 -7.46 4.79 15.29
C GLU A 125 -8.12 4.84 16.68
N LYS A 126 -8.12 6.02 17.32
CA LYS A 126 -8.70 6.20 18.67
C LYS A 126 -10.22 6.00 18.75
N SER A 127 -10.96 6.18 17.65
CA SER A 127 -12.41 5.99 17.64
C SER A 127 -12.82 4.53 17.47
N ALA A 128 -11.89 3.63 17.12
CA ALA A 128 -12.18 2.22 16.96
C ALA A 128 -12.59 1.56 18.29
N PRO A 129 -13.53 0.59 18.26
CA PRO A 129 -13.92 -0.15 19.45
C PRO A 129 -12.77 -1.09 19.89
N ARG A 130 -12.04 -0.71 20.94
CA ARG A 130 -10.83 -1.40 21.41
C ARG A 130 -10.92 -1.89 22.86
N GLU A 131 -10.18 -2.94 23.16
CA GLU A 131 -9.93 -3.39 24.54
C GLU A 131 -8.65 -2.76 25.09
N ARG A 132 -8.66 -2.32 26.35
CA ARG A 132 -7.51 -1.59 26.93
C ARG A 132 -6.23 -2.41 27.05
N SER A 133 -6.35 -3.74 27.09
CA SER A 133 -5.23 -4.67 27.24
C SER A 133 -4.57 -5.05 25.92
N HIS A 134 -5.14 -4.64 24.78
CA HIS A 134 -4.66 -5.04 23.47
C HIS A 134 -3.49 -4.19 23.00
N GLU A 135 -2.51 -4.85 22.36
CA GLU A 135 -1.45 -4.17 21.63
C GLU A 135 -2.04 -3.51 20.37
N THR A 136 -1.57 -2.31 20.03
CA THR A 136 -2.04 -1.59 18.83
C THR A 136 -0.96 -1.56 17.76
N PHE A 137 -1.28 -2.08 16.57
CA PHE A 137 -0.48 -1.92 15.37
C PHE A 137 -1.03 -0.76 14.55
N SER A 138 -0.43 0.41 14.71
CA SER A 138 -0.82 1.63 14.00
C SER A 138 -0.43 1.59 12.52
N VAL A 139 -1.22 2.29 11.71
CA VAL A 139 -0.87 2.63 10.33
C VAL A 139 0.28 3.65 10.30
N ILE A 140 0.36 4.50 11.32
CA ILE A 140 1.36 5.56 11.45
C ILE A 140 2.64 4.91 11.99
N ARG A 141 3.76 5.20 11.33
CA ARG A 141 5.09 4.73 11.73
C ARG A 141 5.98 5.93 12.00
N ASP A 142 6.70 5.86 13.11
CA ASP A 142 7.70 6.85 13.48
C ASP A 142 9.08 6.18 13.36
N THR A 143 9.80 6.46 12.26
CA THR A 143 11.13 5.90 11.98
C THR A 143 12.16 7.02 11.98
N ILE A 144 13.08 7.02 12.96
CA ILE A 144 14.19 7.99 13.05
C ILE A 144 13.66 9.45 12.97
N GLY A 145 12.61 9.76 13.74
CA GLY A 145 12.02 11.10 13.80
C GLY A 145 11.20 11.51 12.56
N ARG A 146 11.05 10.61 11.57
CA ARG A 146 10.19 10.83 10.41
C ARG A 146 8.90 10.02 10.57
N ARG A 147 7.77 10.73 10.57
CA ARG A 147 6.45 10.12 10.50
C ARG A 147 6.15 9.65 9.08
N SER A 148 5.58 8.46 8.96
CA SER A 148 5.09 7.91 7.71
C SER A 148 3.78 7.14 7.93
N ILE A 149 3.09 6.84 6.84
CA ILE A 149 1.83 6.08 6.85
C ILE A 149 2.07 4.80 6.06
N LYS A 150 1.90 3.65 6.69
CA LYS A 150 2.01 2.35 6.03
C LYS A 150 0.76 2.12 5.19
N LEU A 151 0.95 1.99 3.89
CA LEU A 151 -0.09 1.67 2.93
C LEU A 151 0.06 0.22 2.50
N THR A 152 -1.06 -0.50 2.38
CA THR A 152 -1.07 -1.91 1.99
C THR A 152 -2.08 -2.19 0.89
N HIS A 153 -1.84 -3.21 0.07
CA HIS A 153 -2.77 -3.68 -0.95
C HIS A 153 -2.72 -5.20 -1.00
N ARG A 154 -3.89 -5.87 -1.01
CA ARG A 154 -3.98 -7.32 -1.14
C ARG A 154 -4.02 -7.67 -2.62
N LEU A 155 -3.12 -8.55 -3.05
CA LEU A 155 -3.06 -8.96 -4.47
C LEU A 155 -4.12 -10.02 -4.81
N PHE A 156 -4.57 -10.79 -3.80
CA PHE A 156 -5.53 -11.86 -3.96
C PHE A 156 -6.74 -11.62 -3.06
N GLU A 157 -7.92 -11.86 -3.60
CA GLU A 157 -9.19 -11.85 -2.87
C GLU A 157 -9.87 -13.19 -3.00
N ALA A 158 -10.36 -13.74 -1.90
CA ALA A 158 -11.09 -15.00 -1.93
C ALA A 158 -12.34 -14.83 -2.80
N ILE A 159 -12.61 -15.83 -3.65
CA ILE A 159 -13.89 -15.93 -4.32
C ILE A 159 -14.90 -16.33 -3.23
N ASP A 160 -15.91 -15.51 -2.99
CA ASP A 160 -17.03 -15.87 -2.13
C ASP A 160 -17.74 -17.07 -2.76
N ARG A 161 -17.36 -18.27 -2.32
CA ARG A 161 -18.10 -19.49 -2.61
C ARG A 161 -19.23 -19.50 -1.61
N ASP A 162 -20.43 -19.16 -2.07
CA ASP A 162 -21.64 -19.37 -1.28
C ASP A 162 -21.60 -20.77 -0.69
N GLN A 163 -21.78 -20.82 0.62
CA GLN A 163 -21.64 -21.94 1.52
C GLN A 163 -22.21 -23.25 0.98
N ASP A 164 -21.36 -24.08 0.35
CA ASP A 164 -21.53 -25.52 0.18
C ASP A 164 -20.20 -26.09 -0.36
N ASP A 165 -19.28 -26.46 0.54
CA ASP A 165 -18.86 -27.86 0.58
C ASP A 165 -17.92 -28.14 1.77
N ASN A 166 -18.35 -29.12 2.54
CA ASN A 166 -17.61 -29.69 3.64
C ASN A 166 -16.61 -30.68 3.04
N THR A 167 -15.44 -30.22 2.61
CA THR A 167 -14.38 -31.15 2.22
C THR A 167 -13.02 -30.67 2.71
N SER A 168 -12.75 -30.98 3.98
CA SER A 168 -11.40 -30.99 4.54
C SER A 168 -10.59 -32.08 3.83
N ASN A 169 -9.83 -31.69 2.81
CA ASN A 169 -8.81 -32.57 2.23
C ASN A 169 -7.44 -32.07 2.67
N ASP A 170 -7.00 -32.64 3.79
CA ASP A 170 -5.68 -32.44 4.36
C ASP A 170 -4.68 -33.25 3.54
N SER A 171 -4.08 -32.63 2.52
CA SER A 171 -3.06 -33.26 1.68
C SER A 171 -1.69 -32.65 1.97
N SER A 172 -0.92 -33.42 2.72
CA SER A 172 0.45 -33.12 3.11
C SER A 172 1.42 -33.16 1.93
N ASN A 173 2.25 -32.11 1.87
CA ASN A 173 3.68 -32.11 1.50
C ASN A 173 4.11 -32.59 0.11
N SER A 174 4.10 -31.66 -0.85
CA SER A 174 5.30 -31.33 -1.65
C SER A 174 5.12 -29.95 -2.28
N SER A 175 5.56 -28.89 -1.58
CA SER A 175 5.29 -27.50 -1.94
C SER A 175 6.25 -27.01 -3.03
N THR A 176 5.95 -27.32 -4.29
CA THR A 176 6.54 -26.57 -5.41
C THR A 176 5.70 -25.31 -5.63
N ASN A 177 6.31 -24.20 -6.08
CA ASN A 177 5.57 -22.96 -6.35
C ASN A 177 4.36 -23.17 -7.28
N ALA A 178 4.41 -24.19 -8.14
CA ALA A 178 3.35 -24.56 -9.06
C ALA A 178 2.07 -25.05 -8.35
N SER A 179 2.18 -25.79 -7.23
CA SER A 179 0.99 -26.27 -6.51
C SER A 179 0.26 -25.13 -5.81
N HIS A 180 0.99 -24.22 -5.16
CA HIS A 180 0.41 -23.04 -4.52
C HIS A 180 -0.32 -22.12 -5.51
N LEU A 181 0.20 -22.01 -6.74
CA LEU A 181 -0.46 -21.22 -7.79
C LEU A 181 -1.78 -21.85 -8.23
N GLN A 182 -1.85 -23.18 -8.39
CA GLN A 182 -3.08 -23.86 -8.77
C GLN A 182 -4.19 -23.69 -7.73
N ASP A 183 -3.85 -23.82 -6.45
CA ASP A 183 -4.80 -23.61 -5.36
C ASP A 183 -5.39 -22.20 -5.42
N ILE A 184 -4.54 -21.19 -5.63
CA ILE A 184 -4.94 -19.78 -5.69
C ILE A 184 -5.79 -19.50 -6.92
N ILE A 185 -5.41 -20.01 -8.09
CA ILE A 185 -6.17 -19.82 -9.34
C ILE A 185 -7.61 -20.31 -9.18
N SER A 186 -7.83 -21.40 -8.44
CA SER A 186 -9.18 -21.95 -8.25
C SER A 186 -10.00 -21.25 -7.17
N SER A 187 -9.36 -20.57 -6.20
CA SER A 187 -10.02 -20.09 -4.98
C SER A 187 -10.00 -18.57 -4.82
N HIS A 188 -9.17 -17.85 -5.56
CA HIS A 188 -8.98 -16.41 -5.41
C HIS A 188 -8.99 -15.69 -6.76
N ASN A 189 -9.52 -14.48 -6.75
CA ASN A 189 -9.35 -13.53 -7.84
C ASN A 189 -8.08 -12.70 -7.63
N ILE A 190 -7.37 -12.41 -8.72
CA ILE A 190 -6.25 -11.47 -8.70
C ILE A 190 -6.82 -10.05 -8.71
N ARG A 191 -6.57 -9.29 -7.65
CA ARG A 191 -6.87 -7.87 -7.59
C ARG A 191 -5.59 -7.09 -7.88
N LEU A 192 -5.46 -6.66 -9.14
CA LEU A 192 -4.34 -5.80 -9.52
C LEU A 192 -4.50 -4.43 -8.87
N LEU A 193 -3.39 -3.91 -8.34
CA LEU A 193 -3.33 -2.55 -7.82
C LEU A 193 -3.73 -1.54 -8.93
N PRO A 194 -4.78 -0.71 -8.73
CA PRO A 194 -5.11 0.37 -9.65
C PRO A 194 -4.10 1.51 -9.53
N ALA A 195 -2.92 1.34 -10.11
CA ALA A 195 -1.86 2.33 -10.17
C ALA A 195 -1.76 2.93 -11.57
N TYR A 196 -1.86 4.25 -11.66
CA TYR A 196 -1.88 4.99 -12.92
C TYR A 196 -0.73 5.97 -13.00
N ASP A 197 -0.19 6.17 -14.20
CA ASP A 197 0.83 7.20 -14.44
C ASP A 197 0.22 8.60 -14.59
N GLU A 198 1.06 9.60 -14.89
CA GLU A 198 0.65 11.00 -15.06
C GLU A 198 -0.40 11.22 -16.16
N ASN A 199 -0.51 10.29 -17.11
CA ASN A 199 -1.48 10.32 -18.20
C ASN A 199 -2.75 9.50 -17.89
N HIS A 200 -2.87 8.99 -16.66
CA HIS A 200 -3.88 8.01 -16.24
C HIS A 200 -3.82 6.68 -17.00
N ILE A 201 -2.64 6.28 -17.46
CA ILE A 201 -2.46 4.95 -18.05
C ILE A 201 -2.08 3.97 -16.93
N LEU A 202 -2.74 2.81 -16.91
CA LEU A 202 -2.46 1.77 -15.92
C LEU A 202 -0.99 1.34 -16.00
N ILE A 203 -0.30 1.39 -14.87
CA ILE A 203 1.09 0.97 -14.75
C ILE A 203 1.09 -0.55 -14.60
N PRO A 204 1.82 -1.30 -15.45
CA PRO A 204 1.93 -2.75 -15.27
C PRO A 204 2.77 -3.07 -14.02
N PRO A 205 2.50 -4.18 -13.31
CA PRO A 205 3.22 -4.54 -12.08
C PRO A 205 4.75 -4.57 -12.21
N LEU A 206 5.28 -4.99 -13.36
CA LEU A 206 6.73 -5.00 -13.64
C LEU A 206 7.36 -3.60 -13.60
N GLN A 207 6.56 -2.54 -13.71
CA GLN A 207 7.02 -1.15 -13.70
C GLN A 207 6.75 -0.44 -12.36
N TYR A 208 6.12 -1.10 -11.37
CA TYR A 208 5.79 -0.45 -10.09
C TYR A 208 7.02 0.11 -9.40
N GLU A 209 8.11 -0.65 -9.31
CA GLU A 209 9.32 -0.14 -8.68
C GLU A 209 9.88 1.09 -9.41
N ALA A 210 10.02 1.02 -10.73
CA ALA A 210 10.61 2.11 -11.52
C ALA A 210 9.73 3.37 -11.55
N LYS A 211 8.40 3.23 -11.55
CA LYS A 211 7.46 4.35 -11.68
C LYS A 211 6.93 4.90 -10.36
N LEU A 212 6.87 4.10 -9.29
CA LEU A 212 6.23 4.50 -8.03
C LEU A 212 7.23 4.79 -6.91
N ARG A 213 8.38 4.11 -6.86
CA ARG A 213 9.34 4.25 -5.76
C ARG A 213 9.93 5.66 -5.71
N GLY A 214 9.51 6.48 -4.74
CA GLY A 214 9.93 7.88 -4.63
C GLY A 214 9.05 8.88 -5.37
N ALA A 215 7.98 8.43 -6.05
CA ALA A 215 7.06 9.28 -6.80
C ALA A 215 6.16 10.10 -5.87
N LEU A 216 5.70 11.26 -6.36
CA LEU A 216 4.62 12.01 -5.73
C LEU A 216 3.30 11.55 -6.33
N VAL A 217 2.37 11.14 -5.47
CA VAL A 217 1.16 10.40 -5.87
C VAL A 217 -0.08 10.99 -5.19
N GLU A 218 -1.19 11.00 -5.91
CA GLU A 218 -2.52 11.06 -5.33
C GLU A 218 -2.88 9.63 -4.90
N VAL A 219 -3.22 9.45 -3.63
CA VAL A 219 -3.57 8.16 -3.03
C VAL A 219 -5.02 8.20 -2.60
N HIS A 220 -5.78 7.16 -2.94
CA HIS A 220 -7.10 6.88 -2.39
C HIS A 220 -6.99 5.60 -1.56
N MET A 221 -7.37 5.68 -0.30
CA MET A 221 -7.24 4.59 0.65
C MET A 221 -8.48 4.45 1.51
N ALA A 222 -8.85 3.21 1.81
CA ALA A 222 -9.83 2.87 2.84
C ALA A 222 -9.10 2.60 4.17
N PHE A 223 -9.81 2.77 5.28
CA PHE A 223 -9.26 2.53 6.61
C PHE A 223 -9.98 1.37 7.28
N CYS A 224 -9.20 0.37 7.69
CA CYS A 224 -9.74 -0.88 8.26
C CYS A 224 -9.15 -1.13 9.65
N HIS A 225 -9.95 -1.77 10.49
CA HIS A 225 -9.59 -2.21 11.83
C HIS A 225 -9.92 -3.69 11.99
N THR A 226 -8.89 -4.50 12.17
CA THR A 226 -9.05 -5.94 12.41
C THR A 226 -8.58 -6.28 13.81
N LYS A 227 -9.39 -7.07 14.52
CA LYS A 227 -9.01 -7.65 15.81
C LYS A 227 -8.43 -9.03 15.57
N LYS A 228 -7.19 -9.25 16.04
CA LYS A 228 -6.55 -10.57 15.97
C LYS A 228 -5.92 -10.90 17.31
N SER A 229 -6.48 -11.90 17.99
CA SER A 229 -6.05 -12.25 19.36
C SER A 229 -6.08 -11.00 20.27
N LYS A 230 -5.01 -10.74 21.01
CA LYS A 230 -4.85 -9.56 21.89
C LYS A 230 -4.27 -8.34 21.17
N CYS A 231 -4.48 -8.23 19.86
CA CYS A 231 -3.92 -7.16 19.04
C CYS A 231 -5.03 -6.48 18.21
N ASP A 232 -5.05 -5.15 18.25
CA ASP A 232 -5.82 -4.30 17.36
C ASP A 232 -4.91 -3.84 16.21
N ILE A 233 -5.25 -4.20 14.97
CA ILE A 233 -4.46 -3.91 13.78
C ILE A 233 -5.21 -2.89 12.92
N PHE A 234 -4.52 -1.82 12.55
CA PHE A 234 -5.03 -0.77 11.66
C PHE A 234 -4.30 -0.81 10.33
N ASP A 235 -5.07 -0.95 9.27
CA ASP A 235 -4.55 -0.98 7.90
C ASP A 235 -5.14 0.19 7.10
N ALA A 236 -4.27 0.96 6.43
CA ALA A 236 -4.69 1.76 5.28
C ALA A 236 -4.59 0.88 4.03
N VAL A 237 -5.74 0.58 3.46
CA VAL A 237 -5.87 -0.28 2.28
C VAL A 237 -5.94 0.60 1.04
N LEU A 238 -4.98 0.41 0.13
CA LEU A 238 -4.88 1.14 -1.11
C LEU A 238 -5.98 0.72 -2.09
N GLN A 239 -6.76 1.70 -2.53
CA GLN A 239 -7.82 1.54 -3.51
C GLN A 239 -7.38 2.05 -4.89
N GLU A 240 -6.74 3.22 -4.94
CA GLU A 240 -6.25 3.82 -6.18
C GLU A 240 -4.99 4.66 -5.93
N LEU A 241 -4.08 4.66 -6.90
CA LEU A 241 -2.82 5.39 -6.86
C LEU A 241 -2.57 6.07 -8.20
N ILE A 242 -2.36 7.39 -8.21
CA ILE A 242 -2.14 8.15 -9.44
C ILE A 242 -0.85 8.96 -9.31
N VAL A 243 0.10 8.75 -10.22
CA VAL A 243 1.35 9.52 -10.25
C VAL A 243 1.06 10.96 -10.66
N LEU A 244 1.48 11.90 -9.82
CA LEU A 244 1.44 13.34 -10.09
C LEU A 244 2.80 13.85 -10.57
N LEU A 245 3.87 13.34 -9.96
CA LEU A 245 5.25 13.56 -10.41
C LEU A 245 6.02 12.23 -10.37
N PRO A 246 6.76 11.90 -11.44
CA PRO A 246 7.59 10.72 -11.46
C PRO A 246 8.66 10.78 -10.36
N PRO A 247 9.25 9.64 -9.98
CA PRO A 247 10.31 9.63 -8.99
C PRO A 247 11.50 10.42 -9.50
N ALA A 248 12.02 11.32 -8.66
CA ALA A 248 13.25 12.05 -9.02
C ALA A 248 14.37 11.03 -9.31
N PRO A 249 15.28 11.29 -10.26
CA PRO A 249 16.43 10.42 -10.50
C PRO A 249 17.11 10.11 -9.18
N MET A 250 17.40 8.83 -8.90
CA MET A 250 18.29 8.53 -7.79
C MET A 250 19.59 9.27 -8.09
N SER A 251 20.05 10.11 -7.15
CA SER A 251 21.41 10.62 -7.23
C SER A 251 22.29 9.38 -7.36
N SER A 252 22.96 9.24 -8.50
CA SER A 252 23.92 8.17 -8.74
C SER A 252 25.10 8.42 -7.81
N SER A 253 24.91 8.09 -6.53
CA SER A 253 25.99 8.07 -5.57
C SER A 253 26.95 7.01 -6.06
N PRO A 254 28.21 7.36 -6.37
CA PRO A 254 29.19 6.42 -6.90
C PRO A 254 29.59 5.33 -5.88
N PHE A 255 28.99 5.31 -4.69
CA PHE A 255 29.41 4.46 -3.58
C PHE A 255 28.62 3.17 -3.37
N LYS A 256 27.66 2.77 -4.23
CA LYS A 256 26.92 1.51 -4.00
C LYS A 256 26.43 0.80 -5.27
N CYS A 257 27.37 0.10 -5.91
CA CYS A 257 27.20 -1.29 -6.36
C CYS A 257 28.56 -1.80 -6.83
N ARG A 258 29.50 -2.02 -5.90
CA ARG A 258 30.56 -3.01 -6.18
C ARG A 258 29.84 -4.34 -6.26
N HIS A 259 29.61 -4.79 -7.49
CA HIS A 259 29.04 -6.10 -7.76
C HIS A 259 29.91 -7.13 -7.04
N LEU A 260 29.32 -7.96 -6.18
CA LEU A 260 30.03 -8.95 -5.38
C LEU A 260 30.64 -10.12 -6.21
N ASN A 261 30.66 -9.98 -7.55
CA ASN A 261 31.20 -10.95 -8.48
C ASN A 261 32.58 -10.56 -9.05
N ASP A 262 33.15 -9.41 -8.69
CA ASP A 262 34.55 -9.13 -8.97
C ASP A 262 35.43 -9.90 -7.97
N ARG A 263 35.46 -11.23 -8.10
CA ARG A 263 36.52 -12.05 -7.53
C ARG A 263 37.78 -11.82 -8.38
N PRO A 264 38.87 -11.28 -7.82
CA PRO A 264 40.14 -11.32 -8.51
C PRO A 264 40.61 -12.78 -8.55
N TYR A 265 40.80 -13.30 -9.77
CA TYR A 265 41.55 -14.52 -10.00
C TYR A 265 42.89 -14.41 -9.27
N THR A 266 43.11 -15.25 -8.27
CA THR A 266 44.46 -15.50 -7.75
C THR A 266 44.93 -16.82 -8.34
N GLU A 267 45.76 -16.72 -9.38
CA GLU A 267 46.68 -17.76 -9.79
C GLU A 267 47.55 -18.13 -8.58
N GLN A 268 47.44 -19.36 -8.09
CA GLN A 268 48.47 -19.92 -7.22
C GLN A 268 49.53 -20.60 -8.07
N TYR A 269 50.70 -19.97 -8.05
CA TYR A 269 51.98 -20.45 -8.53
C TYR A 269 52.35 -21.81 -7.91
N ASN A 270 52.75 -22.73 -8.78
CA ASN A 270 53.58 -23.89 -8.46
C ASN A 270 54.97 -23.44 -7.95
N LYS A 271 55.35 -23.92 -6.76
CA LYS A 271 56.73 -24.26 -6.33
C LYS A 271 56.56 -25.41 -5.33
N GLY A 272 57.08 -26.62 -5.53
CA GLY A 272 58.47 -26.93 -5.83
C GLY A 272 59.18 -27.28 -4.52
N ASN A 273 59.05 -28.55 -4.10
CA ASN A 273 60.07 -29.40 -3.46
C ASN A 273 59.48 -30.77 -3.12
#